data_AF-A0A965UW71-F1
#
_entry.id   AF-A0A965UW71-F1
#
_cell.length_a   1.000
_cell.length_b   1.000
_cell.length_c   1.000
_cell.angle_alpha   90.00
_cell.angle_beta   90.00
_cell.angle_gamma   90.00
#
_symmetry.space_group_name_H-M   'P 1'
#
loop_
_entity.id
_entity.type
_entity.pdbx_description
1 polymer ?
#
loop_
_entity_poly.entity_id
_entity_poly.type
_entity_poly.pdbx_seq_one_letter_code
_entity_poly.pdbx_strand_id
1 'polypeptide(L)'
;MVTFNSILNEGLRAYISSYDKQALIVSFTNGSELIFMGENYDTDKDLDRFKGLEINGGGIDEINECQEATLYKMLERAGSWNNAEGRPPIVVLATCNPASNWV
;
A
#
# COMPACT_ATOMS: atom_id res chain seq x y z
N MET A 1 10.94 16.33 -0.58
CA MET A 1 9.99 15.21 -0.77
C MET A 1 10.74 14.07 -1.43
N VAL A 2 10.88 12.94 -0.74
CA VAL A 2 11.50 11.73 -1.32
C VAL A 2 10.46 11.13 -2.26
N THR A 3 10.83 10.97 -3.53
CA THR A 3 9.94 10.31 -4.51
C THR A 3 10.29 8.84 -4.61
N PHE A 4 9.35 8.00 -5.06
CA PHE A 4 9.65 6.58 -5.30
C PHE A 4 10.87 6.41 -6.23
N ASN A 5 11.00 7.25 -7.26
CA ASN A 5 12.19 7.26 -8.14
C ASN A 5 13.50 7.54 -7.41
N SER A 6 13.48 8.33 -6.33
CA SER A 6 14.67 8.59 -5.51
C SER A 6 15.09 7.31 -4.79
N ILE A 7 14.12 6.60 -4.19
CA ILE A 7 14.33 5.29 -3.55
C ILE A 7 14.86 4.26 -4.56
N LEU A 8 14.38 4.29 -5.81
CA LEU A 8 14.92 3.43 -6.87
C LEU A 8 16.42 3.65 -7.08
N ASN A 9 16.83 4.92 -7.15
CA ASN A 9 18.22 5.31 -7.38
C ASN A 9 19.13 5.04 -6.17
N GLU A 10 18.57 4.97 -4.96
CA GLU A 10 19.29 4.66 -3.72
C GLU A 10 19.58 3.16 -3.53
N GLY A 11 19.13 2.30 -4.45
CA GLY A 11 19.50 0.89 -4.50
C GLY A 11 18.33 -0.07 -4.74
N LEU A 12 17.09 0.40 -4.62
CA LEU A 12 15.91 -0.48 -4.79
C LEU A 12 15.76 -0.97 -6.24
N ARG A 13 16.29 -0.24 -7.23
CA ARG A 13 16.19 -0.59 -8.65
C ARG A 13 16.74 -1.99 -8.98
N ALA A 14 17.73 -2.47 -8.25
CA ALA A 14 18.32 -3.80 -8.48
C ALA A 14 17.34 -4.96 -8.18
N TYR A 15 16.27 -4.70 -7.42
CA TYR A 15 15.28 -5.69 -7.01
C TYR A 15 13.95 -5.58 -7.79
N ILE A 16 13.85 -4.63 -8.73
CA ILE A 16 12.64 -4.41 -9.52
C ILE A 16 12.77 -5.13 -10.85
N SER A 17 11.74 -5.92 -11.16
CA SER A 17 11.56 -6.56 -12.47
C SER A 17 10.88 -5.61 -13.44
N SER A 18 9.80 -4.94 -13.02
CA SER A 18 9.04 -4.01 -13.85
C SER A 18 8.31 -2.95 -13.02
N TYR A 19 7.94 -1.84 -13.66
CA TYR A 19 7.05 -0.84 -13.08
C TYR A 19 6.02 -0.39 -14.12
N ASP A 20 4.78 -0.85 -13.96
CA ASP A 20 3.62 -0.35 -14.71
C ASP A 20 3.14 0.95 -14.06
N LYS A 21 3.44 2.08 -14.71
CA LYS A 21 3.05 3.41 -14.22
C LYS A 21 1.58 3.74 -14.45
N GLN A 22 0.91 3.03 -15.36
CA GLN A 22 -0.52 3.25 -15.63
C GLN A 22 -1.36 2.50 -14.61
N ALA A 23 -1.03 1.24 -14.34
CA ALA A 23 -1.66 0.45 -13.29
C ALA A 23 -1.16 0.81 -11.88
N LEU A 24 -0.01 1.49 -11.79
CA LEU A 24 0.71 1.80 -10.55
C LEU A 24 1.13 0.55 -9.76
N ILE A 25 1.70 -0.42 -10.48
CA ILE A 25 2.17 -1.70 -9.93
C ILE A 25 3.67 -1.86 -10.18
N VAL A 26 4.43 -2.14 -9.12
CA VAL A 26 5.85 -2.47 -9.17
C VAL A 26 6.01 -3.94 -8.86
N SER A 27 6.54 -4.71 -9.82
CA SER A 27 6.83 -6.13 -9.62
C SER A 27 8.31 -6.32 -9.32
N PHE A 28 8.62 -7.09 -8.27
CA PHE A 28 9.97 -7.36 -7.81
C PHE A 28 10.51 -8.66 -8.39
N THR A 29 11.83 -8.84 -8.38
CA THR A 29 12.49 -10.04 -8.91
C THR A 29 12.17 -11.32 -8.13
N ASN A 30 11.64 -11.20 -6.91
CA ASN A 30 11.15 -12.32 -6.09
C ASN A 30 9.67 -12.64 -6.34
N GLY A 31 9.02 -11.98 -7.31
CA GLY A 31 7.60 -12.17 -7.64
C GLY A 31 6.62 -11.42 -6.73
N SER A 32 7.09 -10.70 -5.70
CA SER A 32 6.22 -9.82 -4.91
C SER A 32 5.83 -8.57 -5.72
N GLU A 33 4.70 -7.95 -5.35
CA GLU A 33 4.21 -6.73 -5.98
C GLU A 33 3.91 -5.65 -4.94
N LEU A 34 4.23 -4.41 -5.29
CA LEU A 34 3.79 -3.21 -4.58
C LEU A 34 2.78 -2.47 -5.46
N ILE A 35 1.58 -2.27 -4.93
CA ILE A 35 0.46 -1.63 -5.63
C ILE A 35 0.21 -0.28 -4.97
N PHE A 36 0.27 0.82 -5.73
CA PHE A 36 -0.10 2.13 -5.20
C PHE A 36 -1.57 2.40 -5.44
N MET A 37 -2.28 2.77 -4.37
CA MET A 37 -3.71 3.03 -4.38
C MET A 37 -4.01 4.29 -3.57
N GLY A 38 -4.97 5.08 -4.03
CA GLY A 38 -5.50 6.24 -3.29
C GLY A 38 -6.88 5.93 -2.71
N GLU A 39 -7.17 6.52 -1.55
CA GLU A 39 -8.45 6.36 -0.83
C GLU A 39 -9.65 6.88 -1.65
N ASN A 40 -9.49 7.98 -2.40
CA ASN A 40 -10.53 8.56 -3.26
C ASN A 40 -11.93 8.65 -2.61
N TYR A 41 -11.99 8.97 -1.31
CA TYR A 41 -13.21 8.88 -0.50
C TYR A 41 -14.39 9.71 -1.04
N ASP A 42 -14.13 10.83 -1.71
CA ASP A 42 -15.19 11.65 -2.31
C ASP A 42 -15.98 10.93 -3.40
N THR A 43 -15.34 9.99 -4.08
CA THR A 43 -15.94 9.20 -5.16
C THR A 43 -16.25 7.75 -4.76
N ASP A 44 -15.66 7.26 -3.67
CA ASP A 44 -15.83 5.90 -3.15
C ASP A 44 -16.03 5.93 -1.63
N LYS A 45 -17.25 6.29 -1.20
CA LYS A 45 -17.59 6.44 0.24
C LYS A 45 -17.59 5.11 1.00
N ASP A 46 -17.73 3.99 0.29
CA ASP A 46 -17.79 2.64 0.87
C ASP A 46 -16.44 1.90 0.81
N LEU A 47 -15.40 2.56 0.25
CA LEU A 47 -14.07 2.00 0.05
C LEU A 47 -14.14 0.67 -0.72
N ASP A 48 -15.04 0.59 -1.70
CA ASP A 48 -15.28 -0.57 -2.55
C ASP A 48 -14.01 -1.04 -3.24
N ARG A 49 -13.13 -0.10 -3.59
CA ARG A 49 -11.83 -0.38 -4.21
C ARG A 49 -10.96 -1.32 -3.37
N PHE A 50 -11.14 -1.35 -2.05
CA PHE A 50 -10.37 -2.19 -1.15
C PHE A 50 -10.99 -3.58 -0.92
N LYS A 51 -12.30 -3.77 -1.18
CA LYS A 51 -13.03 -4.99 -0.83
C LYS A 51 -12.51 -6.25 -1.53
N GLY A 52 -11.98 -6.10 -2.75
CA GLY A 52 -11.44 -7.21 -3.54
C GLY A 52 -9.95 -7.49 -3.34
N LEU A 53 -9.24 -6.71 -2.53
CA LEU A 53 -7.77 -6.79 -2.44
C LEU A 53 -7.33 -8.03 -1.66
N GLU A 54 -6.57 -8.92 -2.28
CA GLU A 54 -5.86 -9.98 -1.57
C GLU A 54 -4.39 -9.58 -1.39
N ILE A 55 -3.97 -9.28 -0.16
CA ILE A 55 -2.64 -8.74 0.15
C ILE A 55 -2.07 -9.35 1.43
N ASN A 56 -0.74 -9.32 1.61
CA ASN A 56 -0.10 -9.74 2.87
C ASN A 56 0.07 -8.60 3.87
N GLY A 57 0.14 -7.35 3.41
CA GLY A 57 0.38 -6.17 4.24
C GLY A 57 0.28 -4.90 3.41
N GLY A 58 0.45 -3.75 4.06
CA GLY A 58 0.28 -2.46 3.39
C GLY A 58 0.88 -1.29 4.17
N GLY A 59 1.03 -0.17 3.47
CA GLY A 59 1.46 1.11 4.04
C GLY A 59 0.45 2.20 3.67
N ILE A 60 0.14 3.08 4.63
CA ILE A 60 -0.69 4.27 4.38
C ILE A 60 0.17 5.50 4.65
N ASP A 61 0.44 6.28 3.61
CA ASP A 61 1.19 7.53 3.73
C ASP A 61 0.23 8.67 4.09
N GLU A 62 0.65 9.54 5.01
CA GLU A 62 -0.15 10.68 5.50
C GLU A 62 -1.57 10.27 5.95
N ILE A 63 -1.67 9.24 6.80
CA ILE A 63 -2.94 8.65 7.21
C ILE A 63 -3.89 9.64 7.89
N ASN A 64 -3.36 10.71 8.48
CA ASN A 64 -4.15 11.82 9.01
C ASN A 64 -4.99 12.54 7.94
N GLU A 65 -4.69 12.39 6.64
CA GLU A 65 -5.49 12.92 5.53
C GLU A 65 -6.53 11.91 4.99
N CYS A 66 -6.47 10.66 5.46
CA CYS A 66 -7.42 9.61 5.12
C CYS A 66 -8.59 9.58 6.12
N GLN A 67 -9.63 8.82 5.81
CA GLN A 67 -10.65 8.40 6.76
C GLN A 67 -10.15 7.25 7.64
N GLU A 68 -10.57 7.24 8.91
CA GLU A 68 -10.29 6.14 9.84
C GLU A 68 -10.69 4.76 9.28
N ALA A 69 -11.79 4.74 8.51
CA ALA A 69 -12.28 3.55 7.83
C ALA A 69 -11.25 2.89 6.88
N THR A 70 -10.32 3.65 6.31
CA THR A 70 -9.28 3.11 5.43
C THR A 70 -8.25 2.29 6.18
N LEU A 71 -7.91 2.69 7.42
CA LEU A 71 -7.08 1.85 8.29
C LEU A 71 -7.77 0.51 8.55
N TYR A 72 -9.06 0.55 8.91
CA TYR A 72 -9.83 -0.67 9.16
C TYR A 72 -9.92 -1.57 7.93
N LYS A 73 -10.14 -1.01 6.74
CA LYS A 73 -10.11 -1.77 5.49
C LYS A 73 -8.74 -2.41 5.26
N MET A 74 -7.65 -1.68 5.45
CA MET A 74 -6.31 -2.24 5.29
C MET A 74 -6.07 -3.41 6.26
N LEU A 75 -6.47 -3.26 7.52
CA LEU A 75 -6.36 -4.32 8.54
C LEU A 75 -7.22 -5.55 8.20
N GLU A 76 -8.44 -5.37 7.67
CA GLU A 76 -9.30 -6.46 7.21
C GLU A 76 -8.70 -7.23 6.03
N ARG A 77 -7.97 -6.55 5.13
CA ARG A 77 -7.37 -7.15 3.94
C ARG A 77 -5.98 -7.72 4.18
N ALA A 78 -5.23 -7.20 5.14
CA ALA A 78 -3.87 -7.66 5.43
C ALA A 78 -3.85 -9.15 5.82
N GLY A 79 -3.05 -9.94 5.11
CA GLY A 79 -2.94 -11.39 5.30
C GLY A 79 -3.95 -12.23 4.54
N SER A 80 -4.83 -11.62 3.72
CA SER A 80 -5.80 -12.36 2.91
C SER A 80 -5.15 -13.13 1.74
N TRP A 81 -3.97 -12.72 1.27
CA TRP A 81 -3.24 -13.46 0.23
C TRP A 81 -2.48 -14.67 0.80
N ASN A 82 -3.10 -15.86 0.72
CA ASN A 82 -2.56 -17.08 1.32
C ASN A 82 -1.49 -17.80 0.47
N ASN A 83 -1.31 -17.40 -0.79
CA ASN A 83 -0.41 -18.07 -1.74
C ASN A 83 0.98 -17.42 -1.84
N ALA A 84 1.33 -16.55 -0.89
CA ALA A 84 2.64 -15.94 -0.85
C ALA A 84 3.74 -16.96 -0.50
N GLU A 85 4.67 -17.16 -1.43
CA GLU A 85 5.89 -17.93 -1.15
C GLU A 85 6.68 -17.27 -0.01
N GLY A 86 7.23 -18.09 0.89
CA GLY A 86 7.98 -17.60 2.06
C GLY A 86 7.12 -17.09 3.22
N ARG A 87 5.78 -16.99 3.06
CA ARG A 87 4.84 -16.58 4.12
C ARG A 87 5.30 -15.31 4.85
N PRO A 88 5.39 -14.17 4.15
CA PRO A 88 5.88 -12.94 4.74
C PRO A 88 5.03 -12.53 5.95
N PRO A 89 5.62 -11.86 6.95
CA PRO A 89 4.87 -11.35 8.08
C PRO A 89 3.81 -10.35 7.62
N ILE A 90 2.66 -10.39 8.27
CA ILE A 90 1.57 -9.45 8.04
C ILE A 90 1.92 -8.16 8.76
N VAL A 91 2.17 -7.10 8.00
CA VAL A 91 2.55 -5.79 8.53
C VAL A 91 1.68 -4.71 7.89
N VAL A 92 1.07 -3.89 8.74
CA VAL A 92 0.43 -2.64 8.33
C VAL A 92 1.19 -1.49 8.97
N LEU A 93 1.68 -0.56 8.15
CA LEU A 93 2.40 0.63 8.59
C LEU A 93 1.62 1.87 8.18
N ALA A 94 1.78 2.95 8.95
CA ALA A 94 1.25 4.25 8.58
C ALA A 94 2.24 5.35 8.95
N THR A 95 2.30 6.39 8.12
CA THR A 95 2.97 7.66 8.45
C THR A 95 1.90 8.71 8.71
N CYS A 96 2.16 9.64 9.62
CA CYS A 96 1.28 10.78 9.83
C CYS A 96 2.08 12.01 10.22
N ASN A 97 1.49 13.16 9.93
CA ASN A 97 1.81 14.40 10.62
C ASN A 97 0.86 14.53 11.83
N PRO A 98 1.34 15.00 13.00
CA PRO A 98 0.47 15.22 14.15
C PRO A 98 -0.71 16.14 13.80
N ALA A 99 -1.93 15.70 14.13
CA ALA A 99 -3.16 16.42 13.84
C ALA A 99 -4.12 16.35 15.05
N SER A 100 -5.16 17.17 15.03
CA SER A 100 -6.26 17.09 16.01
C SER A 100 -7.48 16.44 15.36
N ASN A 101 -7.28 15.25 14.80
CA ASN A 101 -8.33 14.45 14.18
C ASN A 101 -8.32 13.02 14.77
N TRP A 102 -8.66 12.02 13.97
CA TRP A 102 -8.78 10.63 14.43
C TRP A 102 -7.43 9.91 14.62
N VAL A 103 -6.33 10.52 14.18
CA VAL A 103 -4.94 10.05 14.35
C VAL A 103 -4.25 10.81 15.48
#